data_AF-A0A420DEH0-F1
#
_entry.id   AF-A0A420DEH0-F1
#
_cell.length_a   1.000
_cell.length_b   1.000
_cell.length_c   1.000
_cell.angle_alpha   90.00
_cell.angle_beta   90.00
_cell.angle_gamma   90.00
#
_symmetry.space_group_name_H-M   'P 1'
#
loop_
_entity.id
_entity.type
_entity.pdbx_description
1 polymer ?
#
loop_
_entity_poly.entity_id
_entity_poly.type
_entity_poly.pdbx_seq_one_letter_code
_entity_poly.pdbx_strand_id
1 'polypeptide(L)'
;MRNPNWSRIHELFDEFINSFIINKNSILTDDTNILSIETINSIQGRFIENYNDEKDLKFQEKLASQFEGASYNEKLVFAHAEWLWSYSVNDLQTATKKNYTKTITGLEDLKIKDEPYKYGFGSAGQFHKTNKYWEIAFNIELIKTLIEKQSEGADLEELKKWVEAICLYLKYYQEKEKYPVDAKFRERFQDKALTMYNILTYCAFPDRYERIASNGHKAQIYHTFRSLIKDEEGENTNADECILLIREKLNKWRNNGFDFYENDLKKLWNYSASDIPYDELQAILYKKAIVLYGPPGTSKTHSANTIANALIKESYLKNKGNLDTFFSNSESIVNNRIHRLQLHANYTYEDFVAGMQLVEDQTKPQKGKLFEYCNLAKNDSDNLPHVLILDEINRVDLSRVFGEVFSAMENRNEDIVTAVGNFKLNIPDNLYIIGTMNEIDFSLEQIDFALRRRFLWFPYGYNAGILQDIVYLKNEKQKAGLSHRDIERLINAANALNIAISNADELGKQFEIGHTFFAEIVDIYSSFKAINNKTNRIKDKLFRANGPASILWDISIQPILEAYLGNVEEDEKKKTINDLNNTFFKASLD
;
A
#
# COMPACT_ATOMS: atom_id res chain seq x y z
N MET A 1 -12.18 -21.38 -5.71
CA MET A 1 -10.81 -21.93 -5.60
C MET A 1 -9.86 -20.77 -5.45
N ARG A 2 -8.92 -20.83 -4.50
CA ARG A 2 -7.85 -19.84 -4.38
C ARG A 2 -7.05 -19.79 -5.70
N ASN A 3 -6.44 -18.65 -6.03
CA ASN A 3 -5.73 -18.44 -7.30
C ASN A 3 -4.81 -19.65 -7.63
N PRO A 4 -4.84 -20.15 -8.88
CA PRO A 4 -4.21 -21.41 -9.28
C PRO A 4 -2.68 -21.45 -9.06
N ASN A 5 -2.00 -20.29 -8.98
CA ASN A 5 -0.59 -20.27 -8.61
C ASN A 5 -0.35 -20.69 -7.14
N TRP A 6 -1.38 -20.63 -6.28
CA TRP A 6 -1.30 -20.98 -4.87
C TRP A 6 -1.55 -22.45 -4.58
N SER A 7 -2.27 -23.18 -5.44
CA SER A 7 -2.40 -24.64 -5.29
C SER A 7 -1.03 -25.30 -5.41
N ARG A 8 -0.15 -24.75 -6.26
CA ARG A 8 1.20 -25.26 -6.46
C ARG A 8 2.09 -25.17 -5.22
N ILE A 9 1.83 -24.22 -4.31
CA ILE A 9 2.55 -24.11 -3.03
C ILE A 9 2.24 -25.33 -2.15
N HIS A 10 0.98 -25.71 -2.07
CA HIS A 10 0.57 -26.87 -1.28
C HIS A 10 1.15 -28.16 -1.88
N GLU A 11 1.07 -28.31 -3.19
CA GLU A 11 1.61 -29.47 -3.92
C GLU A 11 3.13 -29.63 -3.70
N LEU A 12 3.89 -28.53 -3.74
CA LEU A 12 5.35 -28.55 -3.48
C LEU A 12 5.69 -28.94 -2.05
N PHE A 13 4.89 -28.51 -1.07
CA PHE A 13 5.11 -28.89 0.32
C PHE A 13 4.78 -30.37 0.55
N ASP A 14 3.73 -30.88 -0.10
CA ASP A 14 3.42 -32.31 -0.10
C ASP A 14 4.52 -33.12 -0.80
N GLU A 15 5.13 -32.60 -1.87
CA GLU A 15 6.30 -33.22 -2.51
C GLU A 15 7.53 -33.22 -1.60
N PHE A 16 7.77 -32.15 -0.85
CA PHE A 16 8.81 -32.09 0.17
C PHE A 16 8.62 -33.19 1.24
N ILE A 17 7.40 -33.39 1.74
CA ILE A 17 7.16 -34.45 2.72
C ILE A 17 7.28 -35.84 2.07
N ASN A 18 6.65 -36.07 0.92
CA ASN A 18 6.65 -37.39 0.29
C ASN A 18 8.03 -37.79 -0.26
N SER A 19 8.65 -36.93 -1.06
CA SER A 19 9.92 -37.25 -1.71
C SER A 19 11.08 -37.15 -0.73
N PHE A 20 11.18 -36.03 0.01
CA PHE A 20 12.34 -35.77 0.86
C PHE A 20 12.24 -36.36 2.26
N ILE A 21 11.12 -36.19 2.97
CA ILE A 21 10.99 -36.76 4.32
C ILE A 21 10.70 -38.26 4.28
N ILE A 22 9.75 -38.74 3.47
CA ILE A 22 9.36 -40.16 3.45
C ILE A 22 10.32 -40.99 2.61
N ASN A 23 10.51 -40.62 1.34
CA ASN A 23 11.33 -41.40 0.41
C ASN A 23 12.83 -41.08 0.47
N LYS A 24 13.24 -40.11 1.30
CA LYS A 24 14.65 -39.68 1.50
C LYS A 24 15.32 -39.14 0.24
N ASN A 25 14.57 -38.76 -0.78
CA ASN A 25 15.05 -38.29 -2.08
C ASN A 25 15.08 -36.77 -2.15
N SER A 26 16.00 -36.22 -2.93
CA SER A 26 16.05 -34.78 -3.16
C SER A 26 14.87 -34.33 -4.02
N ILE A 27 14.23 -33.23 -3.63
CA ILE A 27 13.33 -32.49 -4.53
C ILE A 27 14.10 -31.45 -5.36
N LEU A 28 15.32 -31.10 -4.95
CA LEU A 28 16.15 -30.07 -5.58
C LEU A 28 17.04 -30.60 -6.71
N THR A 29 17.30 -31.92 -6.70
CA THR A 29 18.21 -32.64 -7.60
C THR A 29 17.64 -34.03 -7.90
N ASP A 30 18.33 -34.84 -8.72
CA ASP A 30 17.93 -36.24 -9.00
C ASP A 30 18.50 -37.27 -8.00
N ASP A 31 19.30 -36.82 -7.02
CA ASP A 31 19.84 -37.65 -5.96
C ASP A 31 18.76 -38.32 -5.09
N THR A 32 18.97 -39.60 -4.79
CA THR A 32 18.08 -40.43 -3.97
C THR A 32 18.74 -40.86 -2.67
N ASN A 33 17.96 -41.15 -1.63
CA ASN A 33 18.45 -41.62 -0.33
C ASN A 33 19.52 -40.72 0.31
N ILE A 34 19.29 -39.41 0.28
CA ILE A 34 20.20 -38.37 0.80
C ILE A 34 19.96 -38.04 2.27
N LEU A 35 18.75 -38.30 2.78
CA LEU A 35 18.33 -37.94 4.13
C LEU A 35 18.33 -39.15 5.07
N SER A 36 19.06 -39.03 6.17
CA SER A 36 19.08 -39.98 7.29
C SER A 36 19.16 -39.25 8.64
N ILE A 37 18.90 -39.96 9.75
CA ILE A 37 19.04 -39.42 11.11
C ILE A 37 20.49 -38.93 11.35
N GLU A 38 21.50 -39.64 10.83
CA GLU A 38 22.90 -39.23 10.93
C GLU A 38 23.16 -37.93 10.17
N THR A 39 22.65 -37.80 8.94
CA THR A 39 22.86 -36.59 8.15
C THR A 39 22.20 -35.36 8.79
N ILE A 40 20.98 -35.48 9.31
CA ILE A 40 20.30 -34.34 9.94
C ILE A 40 20.93 -33.95 11.29
N ASN A 41 21.41 -34.93 12.07
CA ASN A 41 22.14 -34.67 13.31
C ASN A 41 23.49 -33.98 13.04
N SER A 42 24.20 -34.38 11.97
CA SER A 42 25.44 -33.70 11.56
C SER A 42 25.17 -32.24 11.17
N ILE A 43 24.10 -31.98 10.41
CA ILE A 43 23.71 -30.62 10.01
C ILE A 43 23.30 -29.78 11.22
N GLN A 44 22.55 -30.36 12.16
CA GLN A 44 22.21 -29.72 13.44
C GLN A 44 23.50 -29.32 14.18
N GLY A 45 24.47 -30.24 14.31
CA GLY A 45 25.76 -29.96 14.95
C GLY A 45 26.55 -28.83 14.25
N ARG A 46 26.54 -28.81 12.92
CA ARG A 46 27.30 -27.82 12.12
C ARG A 46 26.67 -26.44 12.10
N PHE A 47 25.34 -26.36 11.95
CA PHE A 47 24.65 -25.10 11.75
C PHE A 47 24.13 -24.50 13.05
N ILE A 48 23.55 -25.34 13.92
CA ILE A 48 22.85 -24.89 15.14
C ILE A 48 23.81 -24.88 16.33
N GLU A 49 24.47 -26.01 16.60
CA GLU A 49 25.35 -26.14 17.79
C GLU A 49 26.67 -25.38 17.60
N ASN A 50 27.19 -25.32 16.37
CA ASN A 50 28.36 -24.51 16.01
C ASN A 50 27.94 -23.15 15.42
N TYR A 51 26.99 -22.46 16.07
CA TYR A 51 26.49 -21.17 15.60
C TYR A 51 27.60 -20.11 15.55
N ASN A 52 27.77 -19.47 14.39
CA ASN A 52 28.69 -18.34 14.21
C ASN A 52 27.94 -17.00 14.24
N ASP A 53 28.09 -16.24 15.34
CA ASP A 53 27.44 -14.95 15.55
C ASP A 53 28.32 -13.73 15.17
N GLU A 54 29.50 -13.94 14.56
CA GLU A 54 30.46 -12.88 14.22
C GLU A 54 29.82 -11.84 13.30
N LYS A 55 29.81 -10.56 13.72
CA LYS A 55 29.05 -9.52 13.01
C LYS A 55 29.69 -9.07 11.69
N ASP A 56 30.99 -9.30 11.53
CA ASP A 56 31.77 -8.82 10.38
C ASP A 56 31.74 -9.77 9.18
N LEU A 57 31.25 -11.01 9.36
CA LEU A 57 31.12 -11.99 8.29
C LEU A 57 29.71 -11.99 7.68
N LYS A 58 29.64 -12.07 6.35
CA LYS A 58 28.39 -12.30 5.63
C LYS A 58 27.88 -13.71 5.92
N PHE A 59 26.55 -13.89 5.82
CA PHE A 59 25.90 -15.19 6.05
C PHE A 59 26.55 -16.35 5.29
N GLN A 60 26.92 -16.15 4.02
CA GLN A 60 27.56 -17.19 3.20
C GLN A 60 28.98 -17.54 3.66
N GLU A 61 29.73 -16.58 4.21
CA GLU A 61 31.09 -16.80 4.73
C GLU A 61 31.03 -17.64 6.01
N LYS A 62 30.07 -17.35 6.88
CA LYS A 62 29.76 -18.15 8.08
C LYS A 62 29.35 -19.57 7.70
N LEU A 63 28.48 -19.71 6.72
CA LEU A 63 28.00 -21.00 6.28
C LEU A 63 29.13 -21.86 5.70
N ALA A 64 30.05 -21.25 4.95
CA ALA A 64 31.21 -21.94 4.39
C ALA A 64 32.13 -22.53 5.46
N SER A 65 32.38 -21.81 6.56
CA SER A 65 33.18 -22.32 7.68
C SER A 65 32.45 -23.39 8.49
N GLN A 66 31.14 -23.20 8.75
CA GLN A 66 30.31 -24.18 9.46
C GLN A 66 30.20 -25.54 8.71
N PHE A 67 30.20 -25.50 7.38
CA PHE A 67 30.11 -26.69 6.51
C PHE A 67 31.44 -27.14 5.94
N GLU A 68 32.56 -26.67 6.50
CA GLU A 68 33.88 -27.17 6.13
C GLU A 68 33.98 -28.68 6.43
N GLY A 69 34.48 -29.44 5.45
CA GLY A 69 34.55 -30.90 5.53
C GLY A 69 33.20 -31.63 5.55
N ALA A 70 32.07 -30.93 5.34
CA ALA A 70 30.78 -31.59 5.18
C ALA A 70 30.70 -32.35 3.85
N SER A 71 30.14 -33.55 3.91
CA SER A 71 29.81 -34.39 2.76
C SER A 71 28.80 -33.72 1.83
N TYR A 72 28.71 -34.23 0.61
CA TYR A 72 27.74 -33.76 -0.38
C TYR A 72 26.29 -33.89 0.13
N ASN A 73 25.93 -35.04 0.71
CA ASN A 73 24.57 -35.27 1.22
C ASN A 73 24.23 -34.32 2.38
N GLU A 74 25.17 -34.03 3.28
CA GLU A 74 24.96 -33.06 4.36
C GLU A 74 24.67 -31.65 3.82
N LYS A 75 25.44 -31.21 2.81
CA LYS A 75 25.23 -29.92 2.14
C LYS A 75 23.89 -29.88 1.40
N LEU A 76 23.52 -30.97 0.75
CA LEU A 76 22.26 -31.06 -0.01
C LEU A 76 21.04 -31.12 0.92
N VAL A 77 21.09 -31.86 2.03
CA VAL A 77 20.03 -31.86 3.05
C VAL A 77 19.89 -30.48 3.69
N PHE A 78 21.00 -29.77 3.98
CA PHE A 78 20.92 -28.38 4.45
C PHE A 78 20.25 -27.48 3.40
N ALA A 79 20.57 -27.66 2.12
CA ALA A 79 19.95 -26.90 1.04
C ALA A 79 18.42 -27.06 1.00
N HIS A 80 17.84 -28.17 1.48
CA HIS A 80 16.40 -28.34 1.62
C HIS A 80 15.81 -27.49 2.77
N ALA A 81 16.52 -27.37 3.89
CA ALA A 81 16.12 -26.50 4.99
C ALA A 81 16.21 -25.00 4.60
N GLU A 82 17.24 -24.62 3.85
CA GLU A 82 17.37 -23.28 3.26
C GLU A 82 16.34 -23.05 2.15
N TRP A 83 16.01 -24.08 1.36
CA TRP A 83 14.93 -24.02 0.38
C TRP A 83 13.61 -23.70 1.06
N LEU A 84 13.20 -24.40 2.13
CA LEU A 84 11.98 -24.09 2.88
C LEU A 84 11.91 -22.63 3.34
N TRP A 85 13.04 -22.06 3.80
CA TRP A 85 13.12 -20.65 4.15
C TRP A 85 12.94 -19.73 2.94
N SER A 86 13.63 -19.98 1.82
CA SER A 86 13.57 -19.13 0.63
C SER A 86 12.26 -19.26 -0.16
N TYR A 87 11.65 -20.45 -0.10
CA TYR A 87 10.38 -20.84 -0.67
C TYR A 87 9.22 -19.98 -0.14
N SER A 88 9.32 -19.53 1.10
CA SER A 88 8.33 -18.65 1.71
C SER A 88 8.24 -17.24 1.09
N VAL A 89 9.21 -16.85 0.25
CA VAL A 89 9.30 -15.49 -0.29
C VAL A 89 9.08 -15.48 -1.80
N ASN A 90 8.06 -14.75 -2.26
CA ASN A 90 7.73 -14.64 -3.68
C ASN A 90 8.43 -13.46 -4.39
N ASP A 91 9.05 -12.55 -3.64
CA ASP A 91 9.81 -11.43 -4.19
C ASP A 91 11.27 -11.76 -4.54
N LEU A 92 11.72 -12.99 -4.23
CA LEU A 92 13.01 -13.53 -4.63
C LEU A 92 12.90 -14.20 -6.00
N GLN A 93 13.75 -13.80 -6.93
CA GLN A 93 13.83 -14.44 -8.25
C GLN A 93 14.25 -15.91 -8.13
N THR A 94 13.73 -16.76 -9.01
CA THR A 94 14.07 -18.18 -9.10
C THR A 94 15.58 -18.41 -9.15
N ALA A 95 16.30 -17.60 -9.94
CA ALA A 95 17.76 -17.66 -10.04
C ALA A 95 18.45 -17.38 -8.68
N THR A 96 17.95 -16.42 -7.91
CA THR A 96 18.47 -16.11 -6.57
C THR A 96 18.25 -17.28 -5.61
N LYS A 97 17.06 -17.90 -5.64
CA LYS A 97 16.77 -19.06 -4.78
C LYS A 97 17.63 -20.28 -5.14
N LYS A 98 17.77 -20.59 -6.44
CA LYS A 98 18.69 -21.65 -6.93
C LYS A 98 20.13 -21.39 -6.52
N ASN A 99 20.55 -20.13 -6.53
CA ASN A 99 21.92 -19.77 -6.18
C ASN A 99 22.28 -20.13 -4.74
N TYR A 100 21.32 -20.18 -3.82
CA TYR A 100 21.59 -20.65 -2.45
C TYR A 100 22.00 -22.12 -2.43
N THR A 101 21.21 -22.99 -3.07
CA THR A 101 21.55 -24.41 -3.23
C THR A 101 22.86 -24.61 -3.96
N LYS A 102 23.10 -23.86 -5.04
CA LYS A 102 24.37 -23.88 -5.77
C LYS A 102 25.56 -23.51 -4.86
N THR A 103 25.43 -22.46 -4.05
CA THR A 103 26.52 -21.95 -3.22
C THR A 103 26.91 -22.97 -2.15
N ILE A 104 25.94 -23.59 -1.46
CA ILE A 104 26.25 -24.55 -0.40
C ILE A 104 26.71 -25.92 -0.92
N THR A 105 26.16 -26.39 -2.05
CA THR A 105 26.47 -27.71 -2.61
C THR A 105 27.66 -27.72 -3.57
N GLY A 106 27.96 -26.59 -4.21
CA GLY A 106 28.93 -26.50 -5.31
C GLY A 106 28.44 -27.11 -6.63
N LEU A 107 27.15 -27.38 -6.78
CA LEU A 107 26.58 -27.99 -7.99
C LEU A 107 26.58 -27.07 -9.21
N GLU A 108 26.69 -27.67 -10.40
CA GLU A 108 26.39 -26.99 -11.65
C GLU A 108 24.89 -26.73 -11.77
N ASP A 109 24.51 -25.60 -12.40
CA ASP A 109 23.11 -25.16 -12.47
C ASP A 109 22.18 -26.17 -13.16
N LEU A 110 22.71 -26.93 -14.12
CA LEU A 110 21.99 -27.99 -14.86
C LEU A 110 21.61 -29.19 -13.98
N LYS A 111 22.26 -29.38 -12.82
CA LYS A 111 21.95 -30.46 -11.86
C LYS A 111 20.89 -30.05 -10.84
N ILE A 112 20.50 -28.78 -10.82
CA ILE A 112 19.52 -28.22 -9.89
C ILE A 112 18.19 -28.04 -10.64
N LYS A 113 17.14 -28.68 -10.15
CA LYS A 113 15.77 -28.58 -10.72
C LYS A 113 15.26 -27.15 -10.60
N ASP A 114 14.63 -26.63 -11.65
CA ASP A 114 14.05 -25.27 -11.61
C ASP A 114 12.73 -25.21 -10.86
N GLU A 115 11.92 -26.28 -11.00
CA GLU A 115 10.52 -26.30 -10.60
C GLU A 115 10.30 -25.96 -9.10
N PRO A 116 11.08 -26.50 -8.15
CA PRO A 116 10.93 -26.18 -6.72
C PRO A 116 11.14 -24.69 -6.37
N TYR A 117 11.79 -23.92 -7.24
CA TYR A 117 12.14 -22.51 -7.00
C TYR A 117 11.25 -21.51 -7.74
N LYS A 118 10.33 -21.98 -8.59
CA LYS A 118 9.47 -21.11 -9.41
C LYS A 118 8.39 -20.39 -8.60
N TYR A 119 7.94 -20.99 -7.50
CA TYR A 119 6.81 -20.50 -6.73
C TYR A 119 7.25 -19.97 -5.37
N GLY A 120 6.38 -19.21 -4.71
CA GLY A 120 6.63 -18.77 -3.34
C GLY A 120 5.37 -18.32 -2.62
N PHE A 121 5.40 -18.43 -1.29
CA PHE A 121 4.24 -18.19 -0.42
C PHE A 121 3.69 -16.75 -0.52
N GLY A 122 4.56 -15.73 -0.49
CA GLY A 122 4.15 -14.32 -0.55
C GLY A 122 5.28 -13.38 -0.16
N SER A 123 4.96 -12.14 0.22
CA SER A 123 5.96 -11.27 0.85
C SER A 123 6.09 -11.63 2.33
N ALA A 124 7.18 -12.32 2.69
CA ALA A 124 7.49 -12.65 4.08
C ALA A 124 8.08 -11.46 4.87
N GLY A 125 8.37 -10.34 4.18
CA GLY A 125 8.88 -9.10 4.78
C GLY A 125 10.37 -9.14 5.14
N GLN A 126 10.89 -7.98 5.57
CA GLN A 126 12.31 -7.82 5.90
C GLN A 126 12.70 -8.62 7.14
N PHE A 127 11.80 -8.74 8.12
CA PHE A 127 12.03 -9.50 9.36
C PHE A 127 12.43 -10.95 9.07
N HIS A 128 11.68 -11.64 8.19
CA HIS A 128 11.99 -13.01 7.74
C HIS A 128 13.39 -13.13 7.08
N LYS A 129 13.76 -12.12 6.28
CA LYS A 129 15.06 -12.09 5.60
C LYS A 129 16.21 -11.83 6.57
N THR A 130 16.01 -10.96 7.57
CA THR A 130 17.01 -10.64 8.58
C THR A 130 17.13 -11.72 9.67
N ASN A 131 16.04 -12.43 9.95
CA ASN A 131 16.01 -13.51 10.94
C ASN A 131 16.41 -14.88 10.36
N LYS A 132 17.04 -14.89 9.18
CA LYS A 132 17.34 -16.07 8.35
C LYS A 132 17.92 -17.25 9.13
N TYR A 133 18.87 -17.01 10.04
CA TYR A 133 19.49 -18.07 10.83
C TYR A 133 18.44 -18.87 11.63
N TRP A 134 17.62 -18.18 12.41
CA TRP A 134 16.64 -18.83 13.29
C TRP A 134 15.51 -19.50 12.50
N GLU A 135 15.11 -18.92 11.36
CA GLU A 135 14.12 -19.54 10.46
C GLU A 135 14.65 -20.86 9.87
N ILE A 136 15.92 -20.90 9.44
CA ILE A 136 16.54 -22.14 8.91
C ILE A 136 16.81 -23.14 10.03
N ALA A 137 17.26 -22.70 11.20
CA ALA A 137 17.45 -23.56 12.36
C ALA A 137 16.14 -24.27 12.75
N PHE A 138 15.02 -23.54 12.75
CA PHE A 138 13.70 -24.12 12.95
C PHE A 138 13.34 -25.15 11.88
N ASN A 139 13.62 -24.89 10.60
CA ASN A 139 13.38 -25.86 9.54
C ASN A 139 14.22 -27.14 9.73
N ILE A 140 15.48 -27.04 10.19
CA ILE A 140 16.34 -28.20 10.47
C ILE A 140 15.75 -29.05 11.61
N GLU A 141 15.34 -28.42 12.71
CA GLU A 141 14.71 -29.13 13.83
C GLU A 141 13.38 -29.76 13.42
N LEU A 142 12.58 -29.06 12.62
CA LEU A 142 11.35 -29.61 12.08
C LEU A 142 11.64 -30.85 11.22
N ILE A 143 12.60 -30.77 10.29
CA ILE A 143 13.00 -31.92 9.45
C ILE A 143 13.42 -33.10 10.33
N LYS A 144 14.20 -32.83 11.39
CA LYS A 144 14.62 -33.86 12.36
C LYS A 144 13.43 -34.54 13.02
N THR A 145 12.49 -33.78 13.58
CA THR A 145 11.29 -34.37 14.18
C THR A 145 10.50 -35.16 13.15
N LEU A 146 10.34 -34.65 11.93
CA LEU A 146 9.58 -35.35 10.89
C LEU A 146 10.24 -36.67 10.44
N ILE A 147 11.57 -36.76 10.35
CA ILE A 147 12.25 -38.03 10.03
C ILE A 147 12.13 -39.04 11.17
N GLU A 148 12.21 -38.60 12.43
CA GLU A 148 12.00 -39.46 13.59
C GLU A 148 10.58 -40.04 13.59
N LYS A 149 9.57 -39.19 13.36
CA LYS A 149 8.16 -39.63 13.28
C LYS A 149 7.85 -40.48 12.06
N GLN A 150 8.49 -40.20 10.94
CA GLN A 150 8.38 -41.07 9.77
C GLN A 150 9.00 -42.45 10.05
N SER A 151 10.07 -42.53 10.83
CA SER A 151 10.68 -43.80 11.25
C SER A 151 9.80 -44.58 12.23
N GLU A 152 8.91 -43.90 12.95
CA GLU A 152 7.85 -44.49 13.79
C GLU A 152 6.62 -44.93 12.96
N GLY A 153 6.61 -44.69 11.64
CA GLY A 153 5.54 -45.10 10.73
C GLY A 153 4.55 -44.00 10.33
N ALA A 154 4.81 -42.74 10.67
CA ALA A 154 3.92 -41.64 10.31
C ALA A 154 3.83 -41.44 8.78
N ASP A 155 2.60 -41.35 8.28
CA ASP A 155 2.32 -41.04 6.88
C ASP A 155 2.32 -39.53 6.58
N LEU A 156 2.06 -39.15 5.33
CA LEU A 156 1.99 -37.75 4.89
C LEU A 156 1.06 -36.90 5.77
N GLU A 157 -0.13 -37.40 6.08
CA GLU A 157 -1.16 -36.65 6.80
C GLU A 157 -0.80 -36.52 8.29
N GLU A 158 -0.22 -37.57 8.89
CA GLU A 158 0.31 -37.51 10.25
C GLU A 158 1.51 -36.57 10.37
N LEU A 159 2.43 -36.57 9.40
CA LEU A 159 3.55 -35.64 9.35
C LEU A 159 3.08 -34.19 9.21
N LYS A 160 2.04 -33.91 8.41
CA LYS A 160 1.43 -32.57 8.33
C LYS A 160 0.82 -32.13 9.66
N LYS A 161 0.20 -33.04 10.42
CA LYS A 161 -0.30 -32.75 11.78
C LYS A 161 0.84 -32.47 12.76
N TRP A 162 1.99 -33.14 12.63
CA TRP A 162 3.19 -32.80 13.39
C TRP A 162 3.70 -31.39 13.05
N VAL A 163 3.77 -31.02 11.77
CA VAL A 163 4.12 -29.65 11.33
C VAL A 163 3.20 -28.63 11.98
N GLU A 164 1.89 -28.83 11.90
CA GLU A 164 0.90 -27.94 12.51
C GLU A 164 1.08 -27.83 14.03
N ALA A 165 1.22 -28.95 14.74
CA ALA A 165 1.36 -28.97 16.19
C ALA A 165 2.61 -28.21 16.66
N ILE A 166 3.75 -28.42 16.00
CA ILE A 166 5.01 -27.74 16.30
C ILE A 166 4.87 -26.23 16.05
N CYS A 167 4.23 -25.85 14.95
CA CYS A 167 4.00 -24.44 14.62
C CYS A 167 3.05 -23.75 15.61
N LEU A 168 1.97 -24.41 16.02
CA LEU A 168 1.02 -23.89 17.01
C LEU A 168 1.65 -23.78 18.41
N TYR A 169 2.53 -24.71 18.77
CA TYR A 169 3.31 -24.59 20.00
C TYR A 169 4.17 -23.33 19.99
N LEU A 170 4.97 -23.10 18.94
CA LEU A 170 5.81 -21.90 18.89
C LEU A 170 5.00 -20.60 18.86
N LYS A 171 3.84 -20.64 18.21
CA LYS A 171 3.03 -19.44 18.02
C LYS A 171 2.18 -19.09 19.24
N TYR A 172 1.60 -20.08 19.91
CA TYR A 172 0.58 -19.91 20.93
C TYR A 172 0.85 -20.69 22.22
N TYR A 173 2.00 -21.36 22.33
CA TYR A 173 2.30 -22.33 23.41
C TYR A 173 1.23 -23.41 23.56
N GLN A 174 0.58 -23.77 22.44
CA GLN A 174 -0.50 -24.75 22.40
C GLN A 174 0.06 -26.15 22.10
N GLU A 175 0.20 -26.97 23.14
CA GLU A 175 0.56 -28.39 22.99
C GLU A 175 -0.68 -29.27 22.84
N LYS A 176 -0.63 -30.20 21.88
CA LYS A 176 -1.65 -31.25 21.74
C LYS A 176 -1.11 -32.52 22.40
N GLU A 177 -1.90 -33.20 23.24
CA GLU A 177 -1.46 -34.44 23.92
C GLU A 177 -0.92 -35.50 22.94
N LYS A 178 -1.50 -35.60 21.74
CA LYS A 178 -1.07 -36.53 20.70
C LYS A 178 0.26 -36.11 20.03
N TYR A 179 0.65 -34.84 20.10
CA TYR A 179 1.80 -34.27 19.41
C TYR A 179 2.66 -33.43 20.37
N PRO A 180 3.27 -34.04 21.40
CA PRO A 180 4.09 -33.32 22.36
C PRO A 180 5.39 -32.83 21.71
N VAL A 181 5.73 -31.56 21.93
CA VAL A 181 7.00 -30.96 21.48
C VAL A 181 8.10 -31.31 22.47
N ASP A 182 9.30 -31.69 22.01
CA ASP A 182 10.39 -32.10 22.89
C ASP A 182 11.02 -30.92 23.67
N ALA A 183 11.54 -31.19 24.87
CA ALA A 183 12.05 -30.14 25.76
C ALA A 183 13.20 -29.31 25.17
N LYS A 184 14.08 -29.92 24.36
CA LYS A 184 15.21 -29.20 23.74
C LYS A 184 14.72 -28.20 22.70
N PHE A 185 13.73 -28.60 21.90
CA PHE A 185 13.07 -27.70 20.97
C PHE A 185 12.42 -26.53 21.69
N ARG A 186 11.71 -26.78 22.80
CA ARG A 186 11.09 -25.72 23.63
C ARG A 186 12.13 -24.71 24.09
N GLU A 187 13.20 -25.19 24.73
CA GLU A 187 14.27 -24.34 25.24
C GLU A 187 14.93 -23.51 24.14
N ARG A 188 15.14 -24.09 22.96
CA ARG A 188 15.81 -23.41 21.84
C ARG A 188 14.97 -22.28 21.23
N PHE A 189 13.65 -22.45 21.16
CA PHE A 189 12.76 -21.54 20.42
C PHE A 189 11.75 -20.77 21.27
N GLN A 190 11.68 -20.99 22.59
CA GLN A 190 10.71 -20.34 23.48
C GLN A 190 10.64 -18.81 23.34
N ASP A 191 11.76 -18.15 23.02
CA ASP A 191 11.87 -16.69 22.91
C ASP A 191 12.03 -16.21 21.45
N LYS A 192 11.73 -17.07 20.47
CA LYS A 192 11.96 -16.79 19.04
C LYS A 192 10.63 -16.55 18.32
N ALA A 193 10.44 -15.33 17.82
CA ALA A 193 9.39 -15.05 16.85
C ALA A 193 9.88 -15.43 15.44
N LEU A 194 9.20 -16.39 14.81
CA LEU A 194 9.52 -16.89 13.48
C LEU A 194 8.37 -16.64 12.52
N THR A 195 8.69 -16.43 11.25
CA THR A 195 7.70 -16.27 10.19
C THR A 195 7.25 -17.65 9.69
N MET A 196 8.17 -18.63 9.72
CA MET A 196 7.94 -19.97 9.17
C MET A 196 6.73 -20.70 9.77
N TYR A 197 6.39 -20.50 11.05
CA TYR A 197 5.19 -21.16 11.61
C TYR A 197 3.88 -20.69 10.96
N ASN A 198 3.83 -19.45 10.44
CA ASN A 198 2.66 -18.93 9.72
C ASN A 198 2.58 -19.48 8.29
N ILE A 199 3.74 -19.70 7.68
CA ILE A 199 3.87 -20.22 6.32
C ILE A 199 3.58 -21.72 6.29
N LEU A 200 4.20 -22.48 7.18
CA LEU A 200 4.10 -23.94 7.19
C LEU A 200 2.73 -24.45 7.61
N THR A 201 2.03 -23.75 8.52
CA THR A 201 0.64 -24.07 8.87
C THR A 201 -0.29 -23.97 7.66
N TYR A 202 -0.14 -22.90 6.86
CA TYR A 202 -0.86 -22.77 5.59
C TYR A 202 -0.44 -23.83 4.56
N CYS A 203 0.86 -24.11 4.43
CA CYS A 203 1.34 -25.12 3.47
C CYS A 203 0.81 -26.51 3.83
N ALA A 204 0.71 -26.84 5.12
CA ALA A 204 0.12 -28.10 5.58
C ALA A 204 -1.41 -28.11 5.41
N PHE A 205 -2.10 -27.05 5.85
CA PHE A 205 -3.55 -26.99 5.91
C PHE A 205 -4.10 -25.67 5.35
N PRO A 206 -4.12 -25.50 4.01
CA PRO A 206 -4.55 -24.26 3.38
C PRO A 206 -6.01 -23.95 3.71
N ASP A 207 -6.89 -24.94 3.83
CA ASP A 207 -8.30 -24.67 4.13
C ASP A 207 -8.55 -24.18 5.57
N ARG A 208 -7.56 -24.26 6.45
CA ARG A 208 -7.66 -23.86 7.87
C ARG A 208 -6.88 -22.60 8.20
N TYR A 209 -5.83 -22.30 7.44
CA TYR A 209 -4.96 -21.15 7.67
C TYR A 209 -4.93 -20.22 6.47
N GLU A 210 -4.61 -18.97 6.72
CA GLU A 210 -4.52 -17.93 5.69
C GLU A 210 -3.08 -17.67 5.24
N ARG A 211 -2.93 -17.26 3.98
CA ARG A 211 -1.64 -16.98 3.32
C ARG A 211 -1.02 -15.68 3.82
N ILE A 212 -0.82 -15.57 5.13
CA ILE A 212 -0.38 -14.36 5.82
C ILE A 212 0.85 -14.73 6.64
N ALA A 213 2.02 -14.22 6.23
CA ALA A 213 3.29 -14.49 6.92
C ALA A 213 3.45 -13.65 8.21
N SER A 214 2.97 -12.40 8.19
CA SER A 214 3.14 -11.44 9.29
C SER A 214 2.07 -11.58 10.36
N ASN A 215 2.48 -11.72 11.63
CA ASN A 215 1.55 -11.64 12.76
C ASN A 215 0.89 -10.28 12.89
N GLY A 216 1.60 -9.19 12.53
CA GLY A 216 1.03 -7.85 12.52
C GLY A 216 -0.14 -7.75 11.55
N HIS A 217 0.00 -8.32 10.35
CA HIS A 217 -1.11 -8.38 9.39
C HIS A 217 -2.25 -9.28 9.88
N LYS A 218 -1.96 -10.42 10.50
CA LYS A 218 -3.00 -11.27 11.12
C LYS A 218 -3.78 -10.49 12.19
N ALA A 219 -3.08 -9.77 13.08
CA ALA A 219 -3.70 -8.94 14.10
C ALA A 219 -4.54 -7.81 13.50
N GLN A 220 -4.04 -7.12 12.48
CA GLN A 220 -4.79 -6.09 11.76
C GLN A 220 -6.08 -6.63 11.13
N ILE A 221 -5.99 -7.75 10.40
CA ILE A 221 -7.16 -8.41 9.80
C ILE A 221 -8.16 -8.80 10.88
N TYR A 222 -7.69 -9.47 11.94
CA TYR A 222 -8.53 -9.82 13.08
C TYR A 222 -9.22 -8.57 13.67
N HIS A 223 -8.47 -7.52 14.01
CA HIS A 223 -9.03 -6.33 14.62
C HIS A 223 -10.02 -5.58 13.71
N THR A 224 -9.75 -5.51 12.41
CA THR A 224 -10.65 -4.88 11.43
C THR A 224 -11.96 -5.65 11.31
N PHE A 225 -11.93 -6.98 11.33
CA PHE A 225 -13.10 -7.80 11.04
C PHE A 225 -13.67 -8.56 12.25
N ARG A 226 -13.13 -8.37 13.47
CA ARG A 226 -13.52 -9.10 14.69
C ARG A 226 -15.02 -9.04 14.98
N SER A 227 -15.70 -7.99 14.53
CA SER A 227 -17.13 -7.80 14.70
C SER A 227 -18.00 -8.76 13.90
N LEU A 228 -17.44 -9.46 12.91
CA LEU A 228 -18.14 -10.53 12.20
C LEU A 228 -18.31 -11.79 13.08
N ILE A 229 -17.48 -11.91 14.11
CA ILE A 229 -17.46 -13.04 15.04
C ILE A 229 -18.27 -12.63 16.27
N LYS A 230 -19.12 -13.52 16.79
CA LYS A 230 -19.80 -13.28 18.08
C LYS A 230 -18.77 -13.37 19.21
N ASP A 231 -18.98 -12.63 20.30
CA ASP A 231 -18.03 -12.64 21.43
C ASP A 231 -17.85 -14.08 21.99
N GLU A 232 -18.92 -14.87 22.10
CA GLU A 232 -18.89 -16.30 22.47
C GLU A 232 -18.14 -17.21 21.48
N GLU A 233 -18.12 -16.86 20.19
CA GLU A 233 -17.40 -17.61 19.13
C GLU A 233 -15.88 -17.30 19.18
N GLY A 234 -15.48 -16.17 19.77
CA GLY A 234 -14.09 -15.74 19.90
C GLY A 234 -13.43 -16.10 21.23
N GLU A 235 -14.21 -16.38 22.28
CA GLU A 235 -13.69 -16.81 23.58
C GLU A 235 -12.89 -18.12 23.46
N ASN A 236 -11.64 -18.10 23.93
CA ASN A 236 -10.68 -19.22 23.86
C ASN A 236 -10.21 -19.64 22.46
N THR A 237 -10.34 -18.80 21.44
CA THR A 237 -9.80 -19.06 20.09
C THR A 237 -8.52 -18.28 19.82
N ASN A 238 -7.58 -18.88 19.10
CA ASN A 238 -6.35 -18.20 18.70
C ASN A 238 -6.56 -17.34 17.45
N ALA A 239 -5.58 -16.50 17.11
CA ALA A 239 -5.73 -15.54 16.01
C ALA A 239 -6.00 -16.19 14.64
N ASP A 240 -5.49 -17.39 14.38
CA ASP A 240 -5.78 -18.09 13.11
C ASP A 240 -7.20 -18.63 13.06
N GLU A 241 -7.71 -19.16 14.17
CA GLU A 241 -9.09 -19.61 14.30
C GLU A 241 -10.06 -18.45 14.13
N CYS A 242 -9.79 -17.30 14.75
CA CYS A 242 -10.56 -16.07 14.53
C CYS A 242 -10.57 -15.65 13.06
N ILE A 243 -9.42 -15.72 12.38
CA ILE A 243 -9.32 -15.35 10.95
C ILE A 243 -10.10 -16.34 10.08
N LEU A 244 -10.09 -17.63 10.40
CA LEU A 244 -10.90 -18.63 9.70
C LEU A 244 -12.39 -18.31 9.84
N LEU A 245 -12.86 -18.01 11.06
CA LEU A 245 -14.25 -17.58 11.30
C LEU A 245 -14.58 -16.31 10.51
N ILE A 246 -13.70 -15.30 10.52
CA ILE A 246 -13.86 -14.08 9.72
C ILE A 246 -14.03 -14.42 8.24
N ARG A 247 -13.19 -15.31 7.68
CA ARG A 247 -13.33 -15.74 6.29
C ARG A 247 -14.69 -16.36 6.03
N GLU A 248 -15.14 -17.28 6.88
CA GLU A 248 -16.43 -17.96 6.72
C GLU A 248 -17.59 -16.96 6.66
N LYS A 249 -17.55 -15.93 7.52
CA LYS A 249 -18.56 -14.85 7.50
C LYS A 249 -18.42 -13.97 6.24
N LEU A 250 -17.19 -13.65 5.82
CA LEU A 250 -16.93 -12.84 4.62
C LEU A 250 -17.35 -13.53 3.32
N ASN A 251 -17.46 -14.86 3.28
CA ASN A 251 -17.96 -15.60 2.11
C ASN A 251 -19.41 -15.21 1.72
N LYS A 252 -20.18 -14.55 2.62
CA LYS A 252 -21.49 -13.96 2.27
C LYS A 252 -21.37 -12.88 1.19
N TRP A 253 -20.25 -12.15 1.14
CA TRP A 253 -20.03 -11.03 0.21
C TRP A 253 -18.90 -11.30 -0.79
N ARG A 254 -18.18 -12.42 -0.65
CA ARG A 254 -17.00 -12.73 -1.45
C ARG A 254 -17.10 -14.10 -2.07
N ASN A 255 -16.47 -14.26 -3.22
CA ASN A 255 -16.35 -15.57 -3.86
C ASN A 255 -15.47 -16.52 -3.02
N ASN A 256 -15.79 -17.81 -3.08
CA ASN A 256 -15.00 -18.86 -2.43
C ASN A 256 -13.55 -18.86 -2.95
N GLY A 257 -12.63 -18.41 -2.10
CA GLY A 257 -11.18 -18.37 -2.39
C GLY A 257 -10.58 -16.98 -2.55
N PHE A 258 -11.27 -15.90 -2.12
CA PHE A 258 -10.67 -14.57 -2.03
C PHE A 258 -9.42 -14.56 -1.14
N ASP A 259 -8.48 -13.64 -1.41
CA ASP A 259 -7.28 -13.42 -0.59
C ASP A 259 -7.40 -12.09 0.19
N PHE A 260 -7.01 -12.07 1.46
CA PHE A 260 -7.06 -10.84 2.27
C PHE A 260 -6.16 -9.71 1.73
N TYR A 261 -5.17 -10.02 0.89
CA TYR A 261 -4.34 -9.04 0.21
C TYR A 261 -4.95 -8.46 -1.08
N GLU A 262 -6.16 -8.86 -1.47
CA GLU A 262 -6.90 -8.17 -2.54
C GLU A 262 -7.07 -6.68 -2.19
N ASN A 263 -6.88 -5.79 -3.17
CA ASN A 263 -6.73 -4.34 -2.94
C ASN A 263 -7.86 -3.71 -2.12
N ASP A 264 -9.09 -4.13 -2.35
CA ASP A 264 -10.26 -3.61 -1.66
C ASP A 264 -10.35 -4.04 -0.20
N LEU A 265 -9.97 -5.29 0.15
CA LEU A 265 -9.87 -5.75 1.53
C LEU A 265 -8.62 -5.19 2.22
N LYS A 266 -7.47 -5.21 1.53
CA LYS A 266 -6.20 -4.69 2.04
C LYS A 266 -6.33 -3.25 2.48
N LYS A 267 -7.09 -2.42 1.75
CA LYS A 267 -7.37 -1.02 2.12
C LYS A 267 -8.14 -0.86 3.44
N LEU A 268 -8.84 -1.91 3.91
CA LEU A 268 -9.62 -1.88 5.15
C LEU A 268 -8.79 -2.28 6.38
N TRP A 269 -7.83 -3.19 6.22
CA TRP A 269 -7.04 -3.70 7.35
C TRP A 269 -5.58 -3.23 7.34
N ASN A 270 -5.07 -2.75 6.19
CA ASN A 270 -3.70 -2.26 6.03
C ASN A 270 -3.69 -0.80 5.57
N TYR A 271 -3.98 0.10 6.50
CA TYR A 271 -4.09 1.55 6.28
C TYR A 271 -2.80 2.23 5.82
N SER A 272 -1.63 1.64 6.05
CA SER A 272 -0.36 2.16 5.54
C SER A 272 -0.10 1.76 4.08
N ALA A 273 -0.90 0.82 3.55
CA ALA A 273 -0.81 0.32 2.19
C ALA A 273 -2.04 0.65 1.32
N SER A 274 -3.06 1.30 1.89
CA SER A 274 -4.01 2.06 1.10
C SER A 274 -3.26 3.27 0.54
N ASP A 275 -3.54 3.70 -0.68
CA ASP A 275 -2.91 4.85 -1.35
C ASP A 275 -3.20 6.22 -0.67
N ILE A 276 -3.54 6.19 0.62
CA ILE A 276 -3.79 7.32 1.50
C ILE A 276 -2.51 7.49 2.34
N PRO A 277 -1.78 8.60 2.18
CA PRO A 277 -0.62 8.84 3.01
C PRO A 277 -1.07 8.94 4.48
N TYR A 278 -0.56 8.00 5.28
CA TYR A 278 -0.97 7.74 6.67
C TYR A 278 -0.86 8.99 7.55
N ASP A 279 0.12 9.84 7.25
CA ASP A 279 0.39 11.08 7.96
C ASP A 279 -0.77 12.08 7.86
N GLU A 280 -1.39 12.23 6.70
CA GLU A 280 -2.53 13.12 6.45
C GLU A 280 -3.78 12.65 7.19
N LEU A 281 -4.03 11.33 7.20
CA LEU A 281 -5.18 10.76 7.90
C LEU A 281 -5.03 10.91 9.42
N GLN A 282 -3.83 10.69 9.96
CA GLN A 282 -3.56 10.95 11.38
C GLN A 282 -3.65 12.45 11.70
N ALA A 283 -3.10 13.29 10.83
CA ALA A 283 -3.13 14.74 10.99
C ALA A 283 -4.54 15.31 10.97
N ILE A 284 -5.40 14.85 10.05
CA ILE A 284 -6.79 15.28 9.99
C ILE A 284 -7.60 14.75 11.18
N LEU A 285 -7.32 13.54 11.67
CA LEU A 285 -7.94 13.01 12.89
C LEU A 285 -7.58 13.84 14.13
N TYR A 286 -6.32 14.28 14.22
CA TYR A 286 -5.80 15.09 15.32
C TYR A 286 -6.24 16.55 15.25
N LYS A 287 -5.96 17.24 14.13
CA LYS A 287 -6.18 18.70 13.99
C LYS A 287 -7.58 19.06 13.52
N LYS A 288 -8.33 18.12 12.93
CA LYS A 288 -9.62 18.34 12.27
C LYS A 288 -9.60 19.29 11.05
N ALA A 289 -8.43 19.84 10.71
CA ALA A 289 -8.26 20.82 9.67
C ALA A 289 -6.88 20.68 9.02
N ILE A 290 -6.84 20.43 7.71
CA ILE A 290 -5.60 20.32 6.92
C ILE A 290 -5.68 21.12 5.63
N VAL A 291 -4.53 21.47 5.04
CA VAL A 291 -4.42 22.09 3.72
C VAL A 291 -3.46 21.26 2.86
N LEU A 292 -3.92 20.87 1.69
CA LEU A 292 -3.10 20.27 0.63
C LEU A 292 -2.68 21.38 -0.32
N TYR A 293 -1.38 21.65 -0.43
CA TYR A 293 -0.87 22.75 -1.25
C TYR A 293 0.20 22.29 -2.22
N GLY A 294 0.31 22.96 -3.37
CA GLY A 294 1.34 22.64 -4.37
C GLY A 294 1.01 23.19 -5.75
N PRO A 295 1.78 22.80 -6.77
CA PRO A 295 1.55 23.20 -8.16
C PRO A 295 0.15 22.83 -8.67
N PRO A 296 -0.41 23.55 -9.66
CA PRO A 296 -1.68 23.18 -10.26
C PRO A 296 -1.59 21.82 -10.97
N GLY A 297 -2.71 21.10 -11.02
CA GLY A 297 -2.79 19.80 -11.71
C GLY A 297 -2.14 18.61 -10.97
N THR A 298 -1.73 18.77 -9.70
CA THR A 298 -1.14 17.69 -8.88
C THR A 298 -2.17 16.82 -8.14
N SER A 299 -3.41 16.77 -8.64
CA SER A 299 -4.50 15.95 -8.10
C SER A 299 -4.92 16.24 -6.64
N LYS A 300 -4.57 17.40 -6.06
CA LYS A 300 -4.91 17.78 -4.67
C LYS A 300 -6.38 17.60 -4.31
N THR A 301 -7.28 18.08 -5.17
CA THR A 301 -8.73 17.96 -4.96
C THR A 301 -9.19 16.50 -5.01
N HIS A 302 -8.56 15.66 -5.82
CA HIS A 302 -8.81 14.22 -5.82
C HIS A 302 -8.32 13.60 -4.51
N SER A 303 -7.11 13.93 -4.06
CA SER A 303 -6.55 13.48 -2.78
C SER A 303 -7.41 13.90 -1.58
N ALA A 304 -7.93 15.13 -1.57
CA ALA A 304 -8.85 15.62 -0.55
C ALA A 304 -10.13 14.75 -0.48
N ASN A 305 -10.71 14.39 -1.63
CA ASN A 305 -11.85 13.48 -1.69
C ASN A 305 -11.49 12.08 -1.20
N THR A 306 -10.31 11.57 -1.57
CA THR A 306 -9.83 10.25 -1.12
C THR A 306 -9.66 10.21 0.40
N ILE A 307 -9.03 11.24 0.99
CA ILE A 307 -8.88 11.37 2.45
C ILE A 307 -10.26 11.45 3.12
N ALA A 308 -11.17 12.25 2.57
CA ALA A 308 -12.54 12.38 3.11
C ALA A 308 -13.30 11.05 3.09
N ASN A 309 -13.27 10.34 1.95
CA ASN A 309 -13.86 9.01 1.81
C ASN A 309 -13.29 8.03 2.84
N ALA A 310 -11.96 8.02 2.99
CA ALA A 310 -11.27 7.15 3.93
C ALA A 310 -11.69 7.41 5.36
N LEU A 311 -11.68 8.68 5.78
CA LEU A 311 -12.05 9.11 7.13
C LEU A 311 -13.48 8.68 7.49
N ILE A 312 -14.43 8.88 6.58
CA ILE A 312 -15.84 8.51 6.78
C ILE A 312 -15.98 6.98 6.87
N LYS A 313 -15.41 6.25 5.91
CA LYS A 313 -15.48 4.79 5.87
C LYS A 313 -14.82 4.15 7.08
N GLU A 314 -13.65 4.65 7.49
CA GLU A 314 -12.96 4.19 8.69
C GLU A 314 -13.83 4.40 9.94
N SER A 315 -14.40 5.60 10.11
CA SER A 315 -15.26 5.86 11.26
C SER A 315 -16.55 5.03 11.24
N TYR A 316 -17.11 4.76 10.06
CA TYR A 316 -18.29 3.90 9.92
C TYR A 316 -18.02 2.46 10.31
N LEU A 317 -16.83 1.95 9.94
CA LEU A 317 -16.37 0.61 10.27
C LEU A 317 -15.98 0.44 11.75
N LYS A 318 -15.89 1.53 12.54
CA LYS A 318 -15.73 1.42 14.01
C LYS A 318 -16.96 0.82 14.68
N ASN A 319 -18.16 0.99 14.11
CA ASN A 319 -19.38 0.38 14.62
C ASN A 319 -19.58 -1.01 13.99
N LYS A 320 -19.64 -2.03 14.86
CA LYS A 320 -19.72 -3.45 14.51
C LYS A 320 -20.92 -3.83 13.64
N GLY A 321 -22.05 -3.13 13.76
CA GLY A 321 -23.30 -3.44 13.03
C GLY A 321 -23.31 -2.99 11.56
N ASN A 322 -22.29 -2.28 11.12
CA ASN A 322 -22.29 -1.53 9.87
C ASN A 322 -21.69 -2.28 8.67
N LEU A 323 -21.10 -3.46 8.88
CA LEU A 323 -20.37 -4.21 7.86
C LEU A 323 -21.27 -4.68 6.70
N ASP A 324 -22.48 -5.16 7.00
CA ASP A 324 -23.46 -5.57 5.99
C ASP A 324 -23.77 -4.41 5.02
N THR A 325 -24.02 -3.22 5.57
CA THR A 325 -24.26 -1.99 4.81
C THR A 325 -23.00 -1.54 4.07
N PHE A 326 -21.82 -1.66 4.69
CA PHE A 326 -20.55 -1.31 4.06
C PHE A 326 -20.30 -2.10 2.77
N PHE A 327 -20.44 -3.42 2.81
CA PHE A 327 -20.21 -4.25 1.63
C PHE A 327 -21.36 -4.19 0.62
N SER A 328 -22.60 -3.93 1.07
CA SER A 328 -23.77 -3.89 0.18
C SER A 328 -24.02 -2.51 -0.45
N ASN A 329 -23.63 -1.42 0.22
CA ASN A 329 -23.89 -0.05 -0.22
C ASN A 329 -22.86 0.95 0.33
N SER A 330 -21.58 0.77 -0.04
CA SER A 330 -20.50 1.61 0.51
C SER A 330 -20.62 3.10 0.15
N GLU A 331 -21.27 3.42 -0.98
CA GLU A 331 -21.43 4.79 -1.46
C GLU A 331 -22.45 5.57 -0.61
N SER A 332 -23.55 4.95 -0.17
CA SER A 332 -24.54 5.62 0.66
C SER A 332 -24.00 6.11 2.00
N ILE A 333 -22.90 5.51 2.47
CA ILE A 333 -22.22 5.91 3.72
C ILE A 333 -21.52 7.25 3.54
N VAL A 334 -20.95 7.49 2.37
CA VAL A 334 -20.19 8.72 2.10
C VAL A 334 -21.09 9.83 1.55
N ASN A 335 -22.17 9.46 0.86
CA ASN A 335 -23.13 10.39 0.32
C ASN A 335 -23.64 11.36 1.40
N ASN A 336 -23.74 12.65 1.05
CA ASN A 336 -24.16 13.76 1.93
C ASN A 336 -23.22 14.07 3.12
N ARG A 337 -22.05 13.42 3.22
CA ARG A 337 -21.04 13.70 4.27
C ARG A 337 -19.79 14.39 3.75
N ILE A 338 -19.59 14.44 2.44
CA ILE A 338 -18.56 15.26 1.81
C ILE A 338 -19.21 16.49 1.20
N HIS A 339 -18.83 17.66 1.71
CA HIS A 339 -19.33 18.97 1.30
C HIS A 339 -18.22 19.70 0.56
N ARG A 340 -18.45 20.10 -0.69
CA ARG A 340 -17.42 20.81 -1.47
C ARG A 340 -17.85 22.24 -1.73
N LEU A 341 -16.94 23.16 -1.45
CA LEU A 341 -17.10 24.58 -1.71
C LEU A 341 -15.86 25.10 -2.43
N GLN A 342 -16.03 25.52 -3.67
CA GLN A 342 -14.96 26.20 -4.40
C GLN A 342 -15.00 27.70 -4.09
N LEU A 343 -13.89 28.23 -3.59
CA LEU A 343 -13.74 29.63 -3.24
C LEU A 343 -13.31 30.43 -4.47
N HIS A 344 -13.79 31.68 -4.55
CA HIS A 344 -13.50 32.60 -5.65
C HIS A 344 -13.43 34.02 -5.08
N ALA A 345 -12.77 34.94 -5.77
CA ALA A 345 -12.41 36.27 -5.23
C ALA A 345 -13.58 37.09 -4.64
N ASN A 346 -14.82 36.85 -5.09
CA ASN A 346 -16.01 37.54 -4.60
C ASN A 346 -16.71 36.83 -3.44
N TYR A 347 -16.20 35.69 -2.96
CA TYR A 347 -16.80 34.94 -1.88
C TYR A 347 -16.49 35.61 -0.54
N THR A 348 -17.52 36.00 0.21
CA THR A 348 -17.34 36.84 1.39
C THR A 348 -17.76 36.16 2.70
N TYR A 349 -17.56 36.88 3.81
CA TYR A 349 -18.05 36.47 5.13
C TYR A 349 -19.58 36.25 5.13
N GLU A 350 -20.30 37.10 4.40
CA GLU A 350 -21.76 37.07 4.28
C GLU A 350 -22.27 35.76 3.65
N ASP A 351 -21.53 35.23 2.68
CA ASP A 351 -21.87 33.96 2.01
C ASP A 351 -21.54 32.75 2.90
N PHE A 352 -20.43 32.82 3.65
CA PHE A 352 -19.92 31.68 4.40
C PHE A 352 -20.51 31.56 5.81
N VAL A 353 -20.52 32.66 6.55
CA VAL A 353 -20.86 32.70 7.98
C VAL A 353 -22.23 33.32 8.17
N ALA A 354 -22.39 34.63 7.99
CA ALA A 354 -23.66 35.32 8.15
C ALA A 354 -23.64 36.71 7.50
N GLY A 355 -24.74 37.11 6.89
CA GLY A 355 -24.82 38.39 6.18
C GLY A 355 -26.22 39.00 6.18
N MET A 356 -26.31 40.29 5.93
CA MET A 356 -27.58 40.98 5.75
C MET A 356 -28.05 40.78 4.30
N GLN A 357 -29.24 40.20 4.11
CA GLN A 357 -29.83 39.96 2.79
C GLN A 357 -31.22 40.59 2.70
N LEU A 358 -31.61 41.02 1.50
CA LEU A 358 -32.96 41.52 1.24
C LEU A 358 -33.91 40.33 1.06
N VAL A 359 -34.85 40.17 2.01
CA VAL A 359 -35.86 39.12 1.98
C VAL A 359 -37.22 39.77 2.20
N GLU A 360 -38.12 39.63 1.22
CA GLU A 360 -39.46 40.25 1.25
C GLU A 360 -39.39 41.78 1.50
N ASP A 361 -38.56 42.47 0.71
CA ASP A 361 -38.33 43.93 0.79
C ASP A 361 -37.81 44.45 2.14
N GLN A 362 -37.30 43.57 3.00
CA GLN A 362 -36.68 43.92 4.28
C GLN A 362 -35.27 43.35 4.37
N THR A 363 -34.32 44.17 4.82
CA THR A 363 -32.96 43.70 5.10
C THR A 363 -32.96 42.90 6.40
N LYS A 364 -32.77 41.59 6.29
CA LYS A 364 -32.76 40.66 7.42
C LYS A 364 -31.43 39.92 7.48
N PRO A 365 -30.91 39.60 8.68
CA PRO A 365 -29.73 38.76 8.81
C PRO A 365 -30.07 37.34 8.34
N GLN A 366 -29.16 36.73 7.59
CA GLN A 366 -29.25 35.37 7.07
C GLN A 366 -27.98 34.59 7.42
N LYS A 367 -28.14 33.28 7.61
CA LYS A 367 -27.03 32.36 7.87
C LYS A 367 -26.37 31.98 6.54
N GLY A 368 -25.05 31.96 6.52
CA GLY A 368 -24.24 31.47 5.41
C GLY A 368 -24.13 29.93 5.39
N LYS A 369 -23.43 29.41 4.37
CA LYS A 369 -23.33 27.97 4.10
C LYS A 369 -22.74 27.15 5.25
N LEU A 370 -21.85 27.71 6.06
CA LEU A 370 -21.22 26.96 7.16
C LEU A 370 -22.27 26.43 8.16
N PHE A 371 -23.33 27.19 8.42
CA PHE A 371 -24.41 26.76 9.31
C PHE A 371 -25.12 25.51 8.79
N GLU A 372 -25.31 25.39 7.47
CA GLU A 372 -25.88 24.20 6.85
C GLU A 372 -25.01 22.97 7.14
N TYR A 373 -23.71 23.05 6.88
CA TYR A 373 -22.78 21.94 7.09
C TYR A 373 -22.64 21.55 8.57
N CYS A 374 -22.60 22.54 9.47
CA CYS A 374 -22.61 22.29 10.91
C CYS A 374 -23.90 21.59 11.36
N ASN A 375 -25.06 21.97 10.82
CA ASN A 375 -26.34 21.33 11.15
C ASN A 375 -26.41 19.90 10.59
N LEU A 376 -25.94 19.67 9.37
CA LEU A 376 -25.87 18.33 8.79
C LEU A 376 -24.98 17.41 9.63
N ALA A 377 -23.80 17.89 10.05
CA ALA A 377 -22.89 17.12 10.88
C ALA A 377 -23.47 16.82 12.28
N LYS A 378 -24.12 17.81 12.92
CA LYS A 378 -24.75 17.63 14.24
C LYS A 378 -25.92 16.65 14.24
N ASN A 379 -26.70 16.67 13.17
CA ASN A 379 -27.92 15.86 13.07
C ASN A 379 -27.68 14.49 12.41
N ASP A 380 -26.42 14.14 12.14
CA ASP A 380 -26.06 12.82 11.64
C ASP A 380 -26.30 11.76 12.72
N SER A 381 -27.24 10.84 12.46
CA SER A 381 -27.66 9.82 13.43
C SER A 381 -26.53 8.87 13.83
N ASP A 382 -25.57 8.66 12.93
CA ASP A 382 -24.45 7.75 13.13
C ASP A 382 -23.22 8.49 13.70
N ASN A 383 -23.33 9.81 13.90
CA ASN A 383 -22.27 10.72 14.31
C ASN A 383 -20.97 10.52 13.49
N LEU A 384 -21.12 10.26 12.19
CA LEU A 384 -19.97 10.03 11.31
C LEU A 384 -19.26 11.35 10.98
N PRO A 385 -18.00 11.28 10.53
CA PRO A 385 -17.30 12.44 9.99
C PRO A 385 -18.08 13.09 8.86
N HIS A 386 -18.19 14.41 8.90
CA HIS A 386 -18.53 15.26 7.77
C HIS A 386 -17.27 16.00 7.37
N VAL A 387 -17.00 16.12 6.07
CA VAL A 387 -15.79 16.74 5.56
C VAL A 387 -16.16 17.90 4.64
N LEU A 388 -15.78 19.12 5.03
CA LEU A 388 -15.86 20.31 4.22
C LEU A 388 -14.56 20.50 3.43
N ILE A 389 -14.62 20.27 2.13
CA ILE A 389 -13.53 20.53 1.20
C ILE A 389 -13.66 21.96 0.69
N LEU A 390 -12.71 22.81 1.06
CA LEU A 390 -12.57 24.17 0.57
C LEU A 390 -11.56 24.17 -0.57
N ASP A 391 -12.02 24.29 -1.80
CA ASP A 391 -11.17 24.28 -2.99
C ASP A 391 -10.67 25.70 -3.27
N GLU A 392 -9.40 25.85 -3.63
CA GLU A 392 -8.78 27.14 -3.98
C GLU A 392 -8.85 28.17 -2.84
N ILE A 393 -8.50 27.75 -1.62
CA ILE A 393 -8.63 28.57 -0.40
C ILE A 393 -7.88 29.89 -0.45
N ASN A 394 -6.82 29.93 -1.24
CA ASN A 394 -5.93 31.06 -1.48
C ASN A 394 -6.50 32.16 -2.39
N ARG A 395 -7.66 31.92 -3.03
CA ARG A 395 -8.32 32.90 -3.92
C ARG A 395 -9.18 33.93 -3.19
N VAL A 396 -9.23 33.85 -1.86
CA VAL A 396 -9.97 34.77 -0.99
C VAL A 396 -9.10 35.15 0.20
N ASP A 397 -9.39 36.32 0.79
CA ASP A 397 -8.90 36.64 2.12
C ASP A 397 -9.61 35.75 3.15
N LEU A 398 -9.01 34.58 3.42
CA LEU A 398 -9.54 33.61 4.37
C LEU A 398 -9.68 34.20 5.76
N SER A 399 -8.82 35.13 6.18
CA SER A 399 -8.93 35.75 7.49
C SER A 399 -10.23 36.53 7.63
N ARG A 400 -10.60 37.26 6.58
CA ARG A 400 -11.87 37.99 6.50
C ARG A 400 -13.08 37.05 6.36
N VAL A 401 -13.00 36.03 5.50
CA VAL A 401 -14.10 35.09 5.29
C VAL A 401 -14.38 34.26 6.54
N PHE A 402 -13.36 33.84 7.28
CA PHE A 402 -13.51 32.99 8.46
C PHE A 402 -13.95 33.79 9.69
N GLY A 403 -13.40 34.99 9.94
CA GLY A 403 -13.81 35.78 11.10
C GLY A 403 -13.85 34.96 12.40
N GLU A 404 -15.04 34.82 13.00
CA GLU A 404 -15.25 34.06 14.25
C GLU A 404 -15.17 32.53 14.09
N VAL A 405 -15.15 32.01 12.86
CA VAL A 405 -14.94 30.58 12.57
C VAL A 405 -13.62 30.10 13.16
N PHE A 406 -12.58 30.95 13.20
CA PHE A 406 -11.32 30.59 13.85
C PHE A 406 -11.50 30.26 15.34
N SER A 407 -12.29 31.08 16.05
CA SER A 407 -12.60 30.84 17.46
C SER A 407 -13.47 29.61 17.64
N ALA A 408 -14.44 29.38 16.75
CA ALA A 408 -15.31 28.21 16.79
C ALA A 408 -14.57 26.90 16.43
N MET A 409 -13.51 26.96 15.62
CA MET A 409 -12.66 25.80 15.31
C MET A 409 -11.77 25.40 16.48
N GLU A 410 -11.38 26.34 17.34
CA GLU A 410 -10.61 26.10 18.56
C GLU A 410 -11.52 25.64 19.72
N ASN A 411 -12.70 26.26 19.86
CA ASN A 411 -13.69 25.97 20.89
C ASN A 411 -14.87 25.19 20.29
N ARG A 412 -14.61 23.97 19.80
CA ARG A 412 -15.63 23.13 19.17
C ARG A 412 -16.72 22.73 20.16
N ASN A 413 -17.92 22.51 19.64
CA ASN A 413 -19.17 22.28 20.38
C ASN A 413 -19.62 23.44 21.30
N GLU A 414 -18.94 24.59 21.27
CA GLU A 414 -19.38 25.80 21.99
C GLU A 414 -20.09 26.77 21.05
N ASP A 415 -21.03 27.55 21.61
CA ASP A 415 -21.75 28.57 20.88
C ASP A 415 -20.92 29.86 20.81
N ILE A 416 -20.46 30.20 19.61
CA ILE A 416 -19.85 31.48 19.28
C ILE A 416 -20.90 32.39 18.63
N VAL A 417 -21.11 33.56 19.20
CA VAL A 417 -22.08 34.53 18.66
C VAL A 417 -21.43 35.25 17.46
N THR A 418 -22.10 35.18 16.32
CA THR A 418 -21.69 35.88 15.08
C THR A 418 -21.96 37.38 15.17
N ALA A 419 -21.09 38.19 14.54
CA ALA A 419 -21.27 39.64 14.48
C ALA A 419 -22.57 40.07 13.79
N VAL A 420 -23.08 39.27 12.85
CA VAL A 420 -24.32 39.56 12.11
C VAL A 420 -25.46 38.67 12.59
N GLY A 421 -26.56 39.29 13.03
CA GLY A 421 -27.80 38.58 13.36
C GLY A 421 -27.82 37.84 14.70
N ASN A 422 -26.76 37.94 15.52
CA ASN A 422 -26.62 37.24 16.81
C ASN A 422 -26.85 35.73 16.70
N PHE A 423 -26.50 35.12 15.56
CA PHE A 423 -26.62 33.68 15.40
C PHE A 423 -25.53 32.97 16.21
N LYS A 424 -25.88 31.83 16.78
CA LYS A 424 -24.97 30.95 17.52
C LYS A 424 -24.31 29.96 16.56
N LEU A 425 -23.09 30.28 16.13
CA LEU A 425 -22.24 29.37 15.37
C LEU A 425 -21.62 28.36 16.32
N ASN A 426 -21.79 27.07 16.03
CA ASN A 426 -21.21 26.01 16.83
C ASN A 426 -20.75 24.90 15.88
N ILE A 427 -19.44 24.69 15.84
CA ILE A 427 -18.78 23.73 14.95
C ILE A 427 -18.66 22.40 15.69
N PRO A 428 -19.29 21.32 15.21
CA PRO A 428 -19.26 20.04 15.90
C PRO A 428 -17.93 19.30 15.70
N ASP A 429 -17.59 18.39 16.61
CA ASP A 429 -16.33 17.61 16.55
C ASP A 429 -16.21 16.70 15.33
N ASN A 430 -17.34 16.26 14.78
CA ASN A 430 -17.37 15.42 13.60
C ASN A 430 -17.29 16.22 12.29
N LEU A 431 -17.16 17.56 12.31
CA LEU A 431 -16.91 18.36 11.10
C LEU A 431 -15.42 18.62 10.87
N TYR A 432 -14.87 18.03 9.82
CA TYR A 432 -13.49 18.15 9.40
C TYR A 432 -13.38 19.10 8.21
N ILE A 433 -12.24 19.79 8.07
CA ILE A 433 -11.99 20.74 6.97
C ILE A 433 -10.74 20.33 6.20
N ILE A 434 -10.84 20.25 4.88
CA ILE A 434 -9.70 20.04 3.98
C ILE A 434 -9.64 21.23 3.01
N GLY A 435 -8.60 22.04 3.11
CA GLY A 435 -8.31 23.07 2.12
C GLY A 435 -7.47 22.52 0.98
N THR A 436 -7.68 22.99 -0.25
CA THR A 436 -6.72 22.82 -1.35
C THR A 436 -6.18 24.18 -1.76
N MET A 437 -4.91 24.24 -2.13
CA MET A 437 -4.25 25.49 -2.51
C MET A 437 -3.30 25.29 -3.69
N ASN A 438 -3.36 26.20 -4.66
CA ASN A 438 -2.32 26.35 -5.67
C ASN A 438 -1.27 27.36 -5.19
N GLU A 439 0.02 27.03 -5.32
CA GLU A 439 1.07 27.94 -4.84
C GLU A 439 1.33 29.14 -5.77
N ILE A 440 0.88 29.09 -7.03
CA ILE A 440 1.31 30.03 -8.10
C ILE A 440 0.13 30.63 -8.86
N ASP A 441 -0.97 30.92 -8.17
CA ASP A 441 -1.96 31.81 -8.79
C ASP A 441 -1.43 33.26 -8.69
N PHE A 442 -1.51 34.06 -9.76
CA PHE A 442 -1.08 35.46 -9.71
C PHE A 442 -2.02 36.36 -8.89
N SER A 443 -3.13 35.80 -8.38
CA SER A 443 -4.18 36.46 -7.62
C SER A 443 -4.20 36.08 -6.13
N LEU A 444 -3.05 35.68 -5.56
CA LEU A 444 -2.97 35.16 -4.20
C LEU A 444 -3.07 36.26 -3.16
N GLU A 445 -4.03 36.11 -2.24
CA GLU A 445 -4.02 36.83 -0.96
C GLU A 445 -2.95 36.21 -0.04
N GLN A 446 -2.27 37.04 0.75
CA GLN A 446 -1.23 36.56 1.66
C GLN A 446 -1.86 35.77 2.82
N ILE A 447 -1.54 34.49 2.93
CA ILE A 447 -2.08 33.66 4.02
C ILE A 447 -1.50 34.10 5.36
N ASP A 448 -2.39 34.51 6.26
CA ASP A 448 -2.05 34.94 7.61
C ASP A 448 -1.45 33.78 8.44
N PHE A 449 -0.47 34.11 9.28
CA PHE A 449 0.09 33.25 10.30
C PHE A 449 -0.98 32.65 11.23
N ALA A 450 -2.08 33.37 11.45
CA ALA A 450 -3.24 32.89 12.17
C ALA A 450 -3.84 31.60 11.56
N LEU A 451 -3.82 31.46 10.24
CA LEU A 451 -4.34 30.29 9.53
C LEU A 451 -3.36 29.13 9.57
N ARG A 452 -2.05 29.43 9.45
CA ARG A 452 -0.98 28.42 9.59
C ARG A 452 -0.98 27.67 10.91
N ARG A 453 -1.42 28.31 12.01
CA ARG A 453 -1.53 27.65 13.32
C ARG A 453 -2.73 26.71 13.46
N ARG A 454 -3.77 26.89 12.64
CA ARG A 454 -5.06 26.20 12.76
C ARG A 454 -5.21 25.04 11.78
N PHE A 455 -4.47 25.07 10.68
CA PHE A 455 -4.38 23.99 9.72
C PHE A 455 -3.01 23.32 9.74
N LEU A 456 -2.95 22.00 9.52
CA LEU A 456 -1.70 21.32 9.16
C LEU A 456 -1.54 21.33 7.63
N TRP A 457 -0.31 21.54 7.16
CA TRP A 457 -0.04 21.82 5.74
C TRP A 457 0.76 20.68 5.13
N PHE A 458 0.27 20.14 4.01
CA PHE A 458 0.88 19.03 3.31
C PHE A 458 1.22 19.42 1.87
N PRO A 459 2.51 19.28 1.47
CA PRO A 459 2.93 19.56 0.11
C PRO A 459 2.52 18.44 -0.85
N TYR A 460 1.91 18.80 -1.98
CA TYR A 460 1.43 17.92 -3.04
C TYR A 460 2.02 18.37 -4.39
N GLY A 461 3.21 17.85 -4.68
CA GLY A 461 3.96 18.08 -5.91
C GLY A 461 3.72 17.02 -6.99
N TYR A 462 4.54 17.07 -8.03
CA TYR A 462 4.52 16.05 -9.06
C TYR A 462 5.04 14.69 -8.54
N ASN A 463 4.51 13.60 -9.08
CA ASN A 463 4.87 12.23 -8.71
C ASN A 463 4.73 11.30 -9.93
N ALA A 464 5.83 10.65 -10.30
CA ALA A 464 5.91 9.80 -11.47
C ALA A 464 4.93 8.61 -11.44
N GLY A 465 4.81 7.95 -10.29
CA GLY A 465 3.91 6.79 -10.10
C GLY A 465 2.44 7.17 -10.25
N ILE A 466 2.04 8.30 -9.65
CA ILE A 466 0.67 8.81 -9.80
C ILE A 466 0.37 9.17 -11.27
N LEU A 467 1.30 9.80 -11.98
CA LEU A 467 1.12 10.07 -13.41
C LEU A 467 0.96 8.76 -14.20
N GLN A 468 1.81 7.77 -13.91
CA GLN A 468 1.78 6.47 -14.55
C GLN A 468 0.40 5.80 -14.38
N ASP A 469 -0.13 5.76 -13.15
CA ASP A 469 -1.44 5.19 -12.86
C ASP A 469 -2.57 5.93 -13.60
N ILE A 470 -2.56 7.27 -13.58
CA ILE A 470 -3.56 8.08 -14.29
C ILE A 470 -3.54 7.77 -15.79
N VAL A 471 -2.36 7.72 -16.40
CA VAL A 471 -2.21 7.46 -17.83
C VAL A 471 -2.67 6.05 -18.19
N TYR A 472 -2.32 5.03 -17.39
CA TYR A 472 -2.79 3.66 -17.60
C TYR A 472 -4.31 3.56 -17.54
N LEU A 473 -4.92 4.05 -16.46
CA LEU A 473 -6.37 4.00 -16.26
C LEU A 473 -7.12 4.72 -17.39
N LYS A 474 -6.63 5.89 -17.80
CA LYS A 474 -7.24 6.67 -18.88
C LYS A 474 -7.06 5.99 -20.25
N ASN A 475 -5.89 5.43 -20.53
CA ASN A 475 -5.59 4.69 -21.76
C ASN A 475 -6.49 3.46 -21.92
N GLU A 476 -6.72 2.71 -20.84
CA GLU A 476 -7.63 1.56 -20.83
C GLU A 476 -9.09 1.99 -21.03
N LYS A 477 -9.56 2.96 -20.24
CA LYS A 477 -10.95 3.45 -20.29
C LYS A 477 -11.33 3.97 -21.68
N GLN A 478 -10.42 4.67 -22.35
CA GLN A 478 -10.64 5.22 -23.68
C GLN A 478 -10.26 4.27 -24.83
N LYS A 479 -9.62 3.14 -24.53
CA LYS A 479 -9.04 2.23 -25.54
C LYS A 479 -8.11 2.97 -26.52
N ALA A 480 -7.35 3.94 -26.01
CA ALA A 480 -6.49 4.80 -26.83
C ALA A 480 -5.42 3.98 -27.57
N GLY A 481 -4.86 2.98 -26.86
CA GLY A 481 -3.90 2.03 -27.42
C GLY A 481 -2.48 2.60 -27.45
N LEU A 482 -2.13 3.41 -26.45
CA LEU A 482 -0.74 3.73 -26.12
C LEU A 482 -0.03 2.47 -25.64
N SER A 483 1.21 2.28 -26.10
CA SER A 483 2.03 1.16 -25.66
C SER A 483 2.63 1.41 -24.27
N HIS A 484 2.97 0.34 -23.55
CA HIS A 484 3.67 0.45 -22.25
C HIS A 484 4.96 1.29 -22.39
N ARG A 485 5.72 1.04 -23.47
CA ARG A 485 6.93 1.78 -23.80
C ARG A 485 6.69 3.28 -24.01
N ASP A 486 5.62 3.66 -24.71
CA ASP A 486 5.31 5.09 -24.91
C ASP A 486 4.94 5.77 -23.60
N ILE A 487 4.23 5.06 -22.72
CA ILE A 487 3.89 5.56 -21.38
C ILE A 487 5.17 5.76 -20.57
N GLU A 488 6.07 4.78 -20.52
CA GLU A 488 7.37 4.92 -19.84
C GLU A 488 8.17 6.12 -20.35
N ARG A 489 8.27 6.30 -21.66
CA ARG A 489 8.96 7.45 -22.27
C ARG A 489 8.35 8.79 -21.86
N LEU A 490 7.02 8.86 -21.75
CA LEU A 490 6.33 10.05 -21.23
C LEU A 490 6.68 10.31 -19.78
N ILE A 491 6.66 9.28 -18.93
CA ILE A 491 7.00 9.43 -17.50
C ILE A 491 8.45 9.92 -17.36
N ASN A 492 9.39 9.37 -18.13
CA ASN A 492 10.78 9.82 -18.12
C ASN A 492 10.91 11.29 -18.55
N ALA A 493 10.23 11.67 -19.64
CA ALA A 493 10.20 13.06 -20.14
C ALA A 493 9.60 14.04 -19.11
N ALA A 494 8.47 13.67 -18.49
CA ALA A 494 7.81 14.47 -17.46
C ALA A 494 8.68 14.62 -16.20
N ASN A 495 9.33 13.53 -15.76
CA ASN A 495 10.28 13.56 -14.64
C ASN A 495 11.46 14.50 -14.93
N ALA A 496 12.09 14.36 -16.11
CA ALA A 496 13.21 15.19 -16.50
C ALA A 496 12.84 16.67 -16.59
N LEU A 497 11.67 16.97 -17.18
CA LEU A 497 11.16 18.33 -17.26
C LEU A 497 10.94 18.93 -15.86
N ASN A 498 10.28 18.22 -14.96
CA ASN A 498 10.04 18.73 -13.60
C ASN A 498 11.31 18.85 -12.77
N ILE A 499 12.30 17.98 -12.96
CA ILE A 499 13.65 18.15 -12.36
C ILE A 499 14.30 19.44 -12.88
N ALA A 500 14.19 19.74 -14.18
CA ALA A 500 14.75 20.95 -14.75
C ALA A 500 14.03 22.21 -14.24
N ILE A 501 12.69 22.20 -14.21
CA ILE A 501 11.87 23.29 -13.65
C ILE A 501 12.23 23.56 -12.19
N SER A 502 12.36 22.52 -11.37
CA SER A 502 12.67 22.65 -9.95
C SER A 502 14.07 23.20 -9.66
N ASN A 503 14.99 23.17 -10.64
CA ASN A 503 16.36 23.65 -10.53
C ASN A 503 16.63 24.93 -11.33
N ALA A 504 15.66 25.46 -12.07
CA ALA A 504 15.84 26.69 -12.85
C ALA A 504 15.77 27.92 -11.93
N ASP A 505 16.64 28.90 -12.17
CA ASP A 505 16.82 30.07 -11.31
C ASP A 505 15.56 30.95 -11.24
N GLU A 506 14.80 31.05 -12.34
CA GLU A 506 13.57 31.82 -12.42
C GLU A 506 12.33 31.04 -11.98
N LEU A 507 12.48 29.74 -11.68
CA LEU A 507 11.40 28.83 -11.28
C LEU A 507 11.72 28.16 -9.92
N GLY A 508 11.25 26.94 -9.71
CA GLY A 508 11.33 26.23 -8.44
C GLY A 508 10.27 25.14 -8.34
N LYS A 509 10.30 24.37 -7.24
CA LYS A 509 9.41 23.21 -7.03
C LYS A 509 7.92 23.54 -7.13
N GLN A 510 7.52 24.72 -6.68
CA GLN A 510 6.15 25.18 -6.78
C GLN A 510 5.64 25.24 -8.23
N PHE A 511 6.55 25.41 -9.21
CA PHE A 511 6.25 25.59 -10.64
C PHE A 511 6.23 24.28 -11.42
N GLU A 512 6.43 23.13 -10.76
CA GLU A 512 6.34 21.82 -11.42
C GLU A 512 5.02 21.65 -12.18
N ILE A 513 5.09 21.00 -13.32
CA ILE A 513 3.91 20.67 -14.12
C ILE A 513 3.20 19.48 -13.49
N GLY A 514 1.92 19.66 -13.15
CA GLY A 514 1.10 18.63 -12.53
C GLY A 514 0.76 17.45 -13.46
N HIS A 515 0.34 16.33 -12.86
CA HIS A 515 0.03 15.09 -13.56
C HIS A 515 -1.07 15.26 -14.61
N THR A 516 -2.07 16.09 -14.35
CA THR A 516 -3.23 16.25 -15.24
C THR A 516 -2.82 16.79 -16.61
N PHE A 517 -1.85 17.71 -16.67
CA PHE A 517 -1.34 18.26 -17.92
C PHE A 517 -0.71 17.16 -18.77
N PHE A 518 0.21 16.37 -18.20
CA PHE A 518 0.81 15.26 -18.94
C PHE A 518 -0.20 14.19 -19.35
N ALA A 519 -1.22 13.93 -18.53
CA ALA A 519 -2.27 12.94 -18.80
C ALA A 519 -3.20 13.32 -19.98
N GLU A 520 -3.20 14.56 -20.45
CA GLU A 520 -3.90 14.97 -21.68
C GLU A 520 -3.35 14.25 -22.92
N ILE A 521 -2.13 13.72 -22.86
CA ILE A 521 -1.52 12.93 -23.92
C ILE A 521 -2.41 11.80 -24.44
N VAL A 522 -3.24 11.21 -23.57
CA VAL A 522 -4.14 10.10 -23.94
C VAL A 522 -5.25 10.59 -24.86
N ASP A 523 -5.82 11.77 -24.57
CA ASP A 523 -6.84 12.40 -25.40
C ASP A 523 -6.24 12.89 -26.72
N ILE A 524 -5.05 13.50 -26.64
CA ILE A 524 -4.30 13.98 -27.81
C ILE A 524 -3.95 12.81 -28.73
N TYR A 525 -3.41 11.72 -28.18
CA TYR A 525 -3.06 10.53 -28.95
C TYR A 525 -4.28 9.89 -29.62
N SER A 526 -5.40 9.78 -28.90
CA SER A 526 -6.65 9.24 -29.42
C SER A 526 -7.17 10.08 -30.59
N SER A 527 -7.20 11.40 -30.41
CA SER A 527 -7.63 12.35 -31.46
C SER A 527 -6.69 12.31 -32.67
N PHE A 528 -5.39 12.28 -32.41
CA PHE A 528 -4.36 12.20 -33.44
C PHE A 528 -4.46 10.91 -34.27
N LYS A 529 -4.78 9.78 -33.63
CA LYS A 529 -5.02 8.50 -34.30
C LYS A 529 -6.28 8.51 -35.16
N ALA A 530 -7.36 9.12 -34.67
CA ALA A 530 -8.62 9.24 -35.39
C ALA A 530 -8.50 10.07 -36.67
N ILE A 531 -7.77 11.19 -36.61
CA ILE A 531 -7.52 12.08 -37.75
C ILE A 531 -6.63 11.39 -38.80
N ASN A 532 -5.60 10.67 -38.38
CA ASN A 532 -4.60 10.06 -39.27
C ASN A 532 -4.98 8.66 -39.79
N ASN A 533 -6.27 8.39 -39.97
CA ASN A 533 -6.85 7.11 -40.39
C ASN A 533 -6.00 6.33 -41.43
N LYS A 534 -5.63 5.08 -41.09
CA LYS A 534 -5.07 4.02 -41.98
C LYS A 534 -3.54 3.89 -42.16
N THR A 535 -2.72 3.94 -41.11
CA THR A 535 -1.47 3.16 -41.15
C THR A 535 -1.17 2.47 -39.82
N ASN A 536 -0.93 1.15 -39.87
CA ASN A 536 -0.43 0.31 -38.76
C ASN A 536 0.98 0.72 -38.26
N ARG A 537 1.47 1.91 -38.62
CA ARG A 537 2.83 2.44 -38.35
C ARG A 537 2.86 3.55 -37.28
N ILE A 538 1.78 3.73 -36.50
CA ILE A 538 1.68 4.81 -35.48
C ILE A 538 2.18 4.38 -34.10
N LYS A 539 2.29 3.07 -33.84
CA LYS A 539 2.64 2.50 -32.51
C LYS A 539 4.03 2.87 -31.97
N ASP A 540 4.87 3.60 -32.73
CA ASP A 540 6.22 4.01 -32.31
C ASP A 540 6.46 5.53 -32.42
N LYS A 541 5.41 6.37 -32.38
CA LYS A 541 5.47 7.78 -32.81
C LYS A 541 4.99 8.81 -31.80
N LEU A 542 4.99 8.52 -30.50
CA LEU A 542 4.58 9.51 -29.47
C LEU A 542 5.44 10.80 -29.55
N PHE A 543 6.75 10.64 -29.60
CA PHE A 543 7.77 11.71 -29.57
C PHE A 543 8.38 12.06 -30.94
N ARG A 544 7.70 11.77 -32.06
CA ARG A 544 8.19 12.23 -33.37
C ARG A 544 8.00 13.74 -33.53
N ALA A 545 8.73 14.36 -34.47
CA ALA A 545 8.43 15.72 -34.91
C ALA A 545 6.96 15.84 -35.34
N ASN A 546 6.25 16.84 -34.79
CA ASN A 546 4.80 17.05 -34.96
C ASN A 546 3.95 15.85 -34.51
N GLY A 547 4.43 15.09 -33.52
CA GLY A 547 3.73 13.99 -32.89
C GLY A 547 2.83 14.45 -31.72
N PRO A 548 2.10 13.52 -31.10
CA PRO A 548 1.25 13.81 -29.94
C PRO A 548 1.98 14.51 -28.79
N ALA A 549 3.25 14.18 -28.52
CA ALA A 549 4.03 14.86 -27.48
C ALA A 549 4.37 16.32 -27.84
N SER A 550 4.60 16.63 -29.13
CA SER A 550 4.74 18.02 -29.61
C SER A 550 3.45 18.80 -29.40
N ILE A 551 2.31 18.18 -29.74
CA ILE A 551 1.00 18.81 -29.53
C ILE A 551 0.76 19.06 -28.03
N LEU A 552 1.06 18.09 -27.16
CA LEU A 552 0.98 18.26 -25.70
C LEU A 552 1.83 19.43 -25.22
N TRP A 553 3.06 19.52 -25.72
CA TRP A 553 3.96 20.62 -25.39
C TRP A 553 3.34 21.96 -25.77
N ASP A 554 2.93 22.11 -27.04
CA ASP A 554 2.47 23.38 -27.59
C ASP A 554 1.16 23.86 -26.97
N ILE A 555 0.24 22.95 -26.61
CA ILE A 555 -1.10 23.33 -26.14
C ILE A 555 -1.25 23.35 -24.61
N SER A 556 -0.47 22.55 -23.88
CA SER A 556 -0.67 22.36 -22.43
C SER A 556 0.53 22.80 -21.60
N ILE A 557 1.76 22.47 -22.02
CA ILE A 557 2.97 22.68 -21.20
C ILE A 557 3.61 24.05 -21.45
N GLN A 558 3.82 24.43 -22.70
CA GLN A 558 4.43 25.71 -23.03
C GLN A 558 3.60 26.91 -22.56
N PRO A 559 2.27 26.96 -22.76
CA PRO A 559 1.48 28.11 -22.33
C PRO A 559 1.52 28.36 -20.82
N ILE A 560 1.59 27.29 -20.01
CA ILE A 560 1.68 27.43 -18.55
C ILE A 560 3.06 27.89 -18.11
N LEU A 561 4.14 27.39 -18.74
CA LEU A 561 5.50 27.89 -18.50
C LEU A 561 5.63 29.36 -18.91
N GLU A 562 5.02 29.76 -20.04
CA GLU A 562 4.99 31.14 -20.48
C GLU A 562 4.27 32.07 -19.51
N ALA A 563 3.20 31.57 -18.87
CA ALA A 563 2.49 32.29 -17.82
C ALA A 563 3.34 32.42 -16.56
N TYR A 564 4.00 31.34 -16.11
CA TYR A 564 4.90 31.35 -14.96
C TYR A 564 6.07 32.34 -15.11
N LEU A 565 6.63 32.42 -16.31
CA LEU A 565 7.73 33.33 -16.65
C LEU A 565 7.22 34.72 -17.10
N GLY A 566 5.97 35.08 -16.79
CA GLY A 566 5.36 36.34 -17.28
C GLY A 566 6.07 37.63 -16.85
N ASN A 567 6.87 37.57 -15.78
CA ASN A 567 7.64 38.71 -15.27
C ASN A 567 9.13 38.70 -15.68
N VAL A 568 9.56 37.72 -16.48
CA VAL A 568 10.95 37.54 -16.94
C VAL A 568 11.15 38.25 -18.29
N GLU A 569 12.37 38.72 -18.58
CA GLU A 569 12.68 39.35 -19.87
C GLU A 569 12.42 38.37 -21.04
N GLU A 570 11.90 38.88 -22.16
CA GLU A 570 11.45 38.05 -23.29
C GLU A 570 12.53 37.12 -23.87
N ASP A 571 13.79 37.57 -23.94
CA ASP A 571 14.89 36.77 -24.47
C ASP A 571 15.29 35.64 -23.50
N GLU A 572 15.29 35.92 -22.20
CA GLU A 572 15.57 34.94 -21.14
C GLU A 572 14.43 33.93 -21.02
N LYS A 573 13.17 34.40 -21.04
CA LYS A 573 11.98 33.55 -21.11
C LYS A 573 12.03 32.55 -22.27
N LYS A 574 12.35 33.02 -23.49
CA LYS A 574 12.46 32.14 -24.67
C LYS A 574 13.59 31.13 -24.52
N LYS A 575 14.72 31.55 -23.97
CA LYS A 575 15.86 30.66 -23.70
C LYS A 575 15.46 29.56 -22.72
N THR A 576 14.89 29.91 -21.58
CA THR A 576 14.45 28.96 -20.55
C THR A 576 13.42 27.97 -21.10
N ILE A 577 12.40 28.44 -21.83
CA ILE A 577 11.39 27.55 -22.45
C ILE A 577 12.02 26.60 -23.46
N ASN A 578 12.97 27.07 -24.28
CA ASN A 578 13.68 26.23 -25.25
C ASN A 578 14.53 25.16 -24.55
N ASP A 579 15.23 25.51 -23.47
CA ASP A 579 16.03 24.55 -22.69
C ASP A 579 15.16 23.48 -22.02
N LEU A 580 13.99 23.88 -21.50
CA LEU A 580 12.99 22.97 -20.95
C LEU A 580 12.37 22.06 -22.04
N ASN A 581 12.07 22.59 -23.22
CA ASN A 581 11.59 21.83 -24.37
C ASN A 581 12.60 20.75 -24.77
N ASN A 582 13.86 21.15 -24.94
CA ASN A 582 14.95 20.25 -25.28
C ASN A 582 15.09 19.13 -24.24
N THR A 583 14.95 19.46 -22.95
CA THR A 583 14.99 18.48 -21.86
C THR A 583 13.85 17.46 -21.98
N PHE A 584 12.61 17.93 -22.17
CA PHE A 584 11.43 17.08 -22.29
C PHE A 584 11.55 16.09 -23.47
N PHE A 585 12.02 16.55 -24.64
CA PHE A 585 12.14 15.68 -25.81
C PHE A 585 13.38 14.77 -25.77
N LYS A 586 14.51 15.22 -25.21
CA LYS A 586 15.75 14.43 -25.12
C LYS A 586 15.61 13.23 -24.18
N ALA A 587 14.99 13.43 -23.02
CA ALA A 587 14.75 12.37 -22.03
C ALA A 587 13.77 11.28 -22.50
N SER A 588 13.15 11.45 -23.68
CA SER A 588 12.29 10.44 -24.30
C SER A 588 13.06 9.40 -25.13
N LEU A 589 14.36 9.58 -25.35
CA LEU A 589 15.18 8.69 -26.20
C LEU A 589 15.93 7.62 -25.40
N ASP A 590 16.07 7.84 -24.09
CA ASP A 590 16.62 6.92 -23.10
C ASP A 590 15.49 6.14 -22.41
#